data_AF-A0A7J3MKG0-F1
#
_entry.id   AF-A0A7J3MKG0-F1
#
_cell.length_a   1.000
_cell.length_b   1.000
_cell.length_c   1.000
_cell.angle_alpha   90.00
_cell.angle_beta   90.00
_cell.angle_gamma   90.00
#
_symmetry.space_group_name_H-M   'P 1'
#
loop_
_entity.id
_entity.type
_entity.pdbx_description
1 polymer ?
#
loop_
_entity_poly.entity_id
_entity_poly.type
_entity_poly.pdbx_seq_one_letter_code
_entity_poly.pdbx_strand_id
1 'polypeptide(L)'
;MSSETMESKHGVRIKKGDVEIEVWGSRDFVESTLERLREEFFKKSEITEAQAVKPLSPTMTFTEYLAEEAKALGREPDTLKGYEKILLIGYYIYTTENRDFTYDDIERLKTEARLSGLENPRQYMGVLIRRGYVSETGVEGGKKVFRMLRRGLQYVESGFRETEA
;
A
#
# COMPACT_ATOMS: atom_id res chain seq x y z
N MET A 1 -46.82 13.31 35.47
CA MET A 1 -45.94 14.42 35.05
C MET A 1 -44.65 13.81 34.60
N SER A 2 -44.18 14.24 33.43
CA SER A 2 -43.29 13.53 32.52
C SER A 2 -41.92 13.21 33.12
N SER A 3 -41.51 11.95 33.00
CA SER A 3 -40.14 11.51 33.27
C SER A 3 -39.22 12.15 32.24
N GLU A 4 -38.27 12.96 32.69
CA GLU A 4 -37.11 13.41 31.94
C GLU A 4 -36.32 12.17 31.49
N THR A 5 -36.44 11.80 30.22
CA THR A 5 -35.58 10.78 29.63
C THR A 5 -34.19 11.41 29.54
N MET A 6 -33.30 11.06 30.47
CA MET A 6 -31.87 11.39 30.38
C MET A 6 -31.36 10.83 29.04
N GLU A 7 -31.15 11.70 28.06
CA GLU A 7 -30.44 11.36 26.83
C GLU A 7 -29.00 11.03 27.21
N SER A 8 -28.73 9.76 27.47
CA SER A 8 -27.38 9.25 27.65
C SER A 8 -26.57 9.55 26.39
N LYS A 9 -25.66 10.52 26.47
CA LYS A 9 -24.70 10.81 25.41
C LYS A 9 -23.80 9.59 25.25
N HIS A 10 -23.95 8.90 24.13
CA HIS A 10 -23.10 7.78 23.76
C HIS A 10 -21.91 8.32 22.98
N GLY A 11 -20.72 7.78 23.25
CA GLY A 11 -19.47 8.15 22.60
C GLY A 11 -18.77 6.91 22.08
N VAL A 12 -18.34 6.95 20.81
CA VAL A 12 -17.49 5.90 20.23
C VAL A 12 -16.25 6.54 19.63
N ARG A 13 -15.10 5.94 19.93
CA ARG A 13 -13.79 6.33 19.41
C ARG A 13 -13.31 5.28 18.43
N ILE A 14 -13.10 5.67 17.18
CA ILE A 14 -12.63 4.81 16.10
C ILE A 14 -11.18 5.21 15.78
N LYS A 15 -10.26 4.25 15.87
CA LYS A 15 -8.85 4.44 15.51
C LYS A 15 -8.48 3.53 14.35
N LYS A 16 -7.88 4.10 13.29
CA LYS A 16 -7.40 3.36 12.12
C LYS A 16 -6.12 4.00 11.57
N GLY A 17 -4.99 3.34 11.80
CA GLY A 17 -3.67 3.86 11.45
C GLY A 17 -3.40 5.18 12.20
N ASP A 18 -3.10 6.24 11.44
CA ASP A 18 -2.82 7.58 11.94
C ASP A 18 -4.09 8.44 12.11
N VAL A 19 -5.26 7.93 11.75
CA VAL A 19 -6.53 8.65 11.85
C VAL A 19 -7.31 8.18 13.06
N GLU A 20 -7.79 9.15 13.85
CA GLU A 20 -8.61 8.94 15.02
C GLU A 20 -9.84 9.83 14.94
N ILE A 21 -11.03 9.23 15.09
CA ILE A 21 -12.31 9.91 14.99
C ILE A 21 -13.11 9.59 16.24
N GLU A 22 -13.61 10.63 16.90
CA GLU A 22 -14.47 10.50 18.07
C GLU A 22 -15.86 11.04 17.73
N VAL A 23 -16.89 10.23 17.96
CA VAL A 23 -18.29 10.56 17.65
C VAL A 23 -19.09 10.51 18.94
N TRP A 24 -19.78 11.60 19.24
CA TRP A 24 -20.63 11.75 20.43
C TRP A 24 -22.05 12.14 20.02
N GLY A 25 -23.06 11.51 20.62
CA GLY A 25 -24.45 11.85 20.34
C GLY A 25 -25.47 10.94 21.01
N SER A 26 -26.71 10.99 20.53
CA SER A 26 -27.72 9.98 20.86
C SER A 26 -27.30 8.62 20.30
N ARG A 27 -27.85 7.54 20.86
CA ARG A 27 -27.51 6.17 20.44
C ARG A 27 -27.72 5.97 18.93
N ASP A 28 -28.88 6.39 18.42
CA ASP A 28 -29.23 6.25 17.00
C ASP A 28 -28.30 7.07 16.08
N PHE A 29 -27.86 8.24 16.55
CA PHE A 29 -26.90 9.07 15.82
C PHE A 29 -25.51 8.42 15.77
N VAL A 30 -25.06 7.85 16.89
CA VAL A 30 -23.77 7.17 16.96
C VAL A 30 -23.78 5.91 16.10
N GLU A 31 -24.83 5.09 16.16
CA GLU A 31 -24.96 3.87 15.36
C GLU A 31 -25.03 4.19 13.85
N SER A 32 -25.86 5.14 13.43
CA SER A 32 -25.93 5.57 12.01
C SER A 32 -24.63 6.22 11.50
N THR A 33 -23.97 7.04 12.33
CA THR A 33 -22.69 7.65 11.97
C THR A 33 -21.58 6.60 11.90
N LEU A 34 -21.61 5.61 12.78
CA LEU A 34 -20.68 4.48 12.76
C LEU A 34 -20.88 3.61 11.51
N GLU A 35 -22.12 3.32 11.13
CA GLU A 35 -22.43 2.62 9.88
C GLU A 35 -21.97 3.42 8.67
N ARG A 36 -22.25 4.72 8.62
CA ARG A 36 -21.77 5.57 7.52
C ARG A 36 -20.24 5.68 7.47
N LEU A 37 -19.58 5.83 8.63
CA LEU A 37 -18.12 5.78 8.70
C LEU A 37 -17.60 4.40 8.29
N ARG A 38 -18.30 3.32 8.63
CA ARG A 38 -17.99 1.97 8.13
C ARG A 38 -18.17 1.90 6.61
N GLU A 39 -19.20 2.50 6.04
CA GLU A 39 -19.39 2.49 4.59
C GLU A 39 -18.39 3.39 3.84
N GLU A 40 -18.06 4.57 4.38
CA GLU A 40 -17.16 5.51 3.70
C GLU A 40 -15.68 5.21 3.95
N PHE A 41 -15.32 4.84 5.19
CA PHE A 41 -13.92 4.53 5.55
C PHE A 41 -13.61 3.05 5.50
N PHE A 42 -14.58 2.17 5.72
CA PHE A 42 -14.37 0.73 5.69
C PHE A 42 -14.88 0.06 4.40
N LYS A 43 -15.91 0.49 3.68
CA LYS A 43 -16.22 -0.07 2.34
C LYS A 43 -15.20 0.36 1.28
N LYS A 44 -14.51 1.49 1.46
CA LYS A 44 -13.27 1.81 0.71
C LYS A 44 -12.05 0.99 1.17
N SER A 45 -12.14 0.29 2.29
CA SER A 45 -11.08 -0.56 2.86
C SER A 45 -11.44 -2.04 3.00
N GLU A 46 -12.66 -2.44 2.67
CA GLU A 46 -13.16 -3.80 2.45
C GLU A 46 -12.90 -4.19 0.98
N ILE A 47 -11.79 -3.69 0.45
CA ILE A 47 -11.01 -4.37 -0.58
C ILE A 47 -9.67 -4.70 0.08
N THR A 48 -9.76 -5.33 1.25
CA THR A 48 -8.79 -6.30 1.79
C THR A 48 -9.16 -7.73 1.36
N GLU A 49 -10.02 -7.89 0.37
CA GLU A 49 -9.90 -9.01 -0.53
C GLU A 49 -8.95 -8.59 -1.64
N ALA A 50 -7.89 -9.37 -1.80
CA ALA A 50 -7.13 -9.47 -3.02
C ALA A 50 -8.10 -9.33 -4.21
N GLN A 51 -8.12 -8.16 -4.86
CA GLN A 51 -8.25 -8.19 -6.31
C GLN A 51 -7.14 -9.14 -6.72
N ALA A 52 -7.52 -10.25 -7.36
CA ALA A 52 -6.63 -11.32 -7.75
C ALA A 52 -5.53 -10.72 -8.61
N VAL A 53 -4.49 -10.21 -7.96
CA VAL A 53 -3.22 -9.89 -8.58
C VAL A 53 -2.83 -11.22 -9.17
N LYS A 54 -2.72 -11.28 -10.50
CA LYS A 54 -2.33 -12.52 -11.17
C LYS A 54 -1.05 -12.97 -10.46
N PRO A 55 -1.08 -14.10 -9.72
CA PRO A 55 0.13 -14.56 -9.08
C PRO A 55 1.15 -14.72 -10.21
N LEU A 56 2.30 -14.08 -10.06
CA LEU A 56 3.43 -14.35 -10.95
C LEU A 56 3.65 -15.87 -10.92
N SER A 57 4.03 -16.44 -12.06
CA SER A 57 4.35 -17.87 -12.11
C SER A 57 5.35 -18.16 -10.99
N PRO A 58 5.11 -19.17 -10.12
CA PRO A 58 5.92 -19.43 -8.92
C PRO A 58 7.39 -19.77 -9.21
N THR A 59 7.81 -19.80 -10.48
CA THR A 59 9.17 -20.08 -10.93
C THR A 59 9.91 -18.87 -11.49
N MET A 60 9.28 -17.70 -11.61
CA MET A 60 9.90 -16.55 -12.26
C MET A 60 10.86 -15.82 -11.31
N THR A 61 12.12 -15.71 -11.72
CA THR A 61 13.11 -14.91 -10.99
C THR A 61 12.82 -13.41 -11.11
N PHE A 62 13.31 -12.61 -10.17
CA PHE A 62 13.13 -11.16 -10.24
C PHE A 62 13.75 -10.56 -11.51
N THR A 63 14.89 -11.09 -11.95
CA THR A 63 15.56 -10.63 -13.18
C THR A 63 14.68 -10.85 -14.42
N GLU A 64 14.04 -12.02 -14.53
CA GLU A 64 13.11 -12.32 -15.61
C GLU A 64 11.88 -11.41 -15.53
N TYR A 65 11.29 -11.27 -14.34
CA TYR A 65 10.13 -10.40 -14.11
C TYR A 65 10.42 -8.95 -14.55
N LEU A 66 11.53 -8.39 -14.09
CA LEU A 66 11.95 -7.05 -14.41
C LEU A 66 12.16 -6.85 -15.92
N ALA A 67 12.72 -7.85 -16.62
CA ALA A 67 12.92 -7.79 -18.06
C ALA A 67 11.60 -7.81 -18.83
N GLU A 68 10.62 -8.63 -18.40
CA GLU A 68 9.29 -8.67 -19.00
C GLU A 68 8.52 -7.36 -18.79
N GLU A 69 8.54 -6.81 -17.58
CA GLU A 69 7.89 -5.54 -17.26
C GLU A 69 8.52 -4.38 -18.04
N ALA A 70 9.85 -4.30 -18.08
CA ALA A 70 10.54 -3.28 -18.88
C ALA A 70 10.17 -3.40 -20.37
N LYS A 71 10.15 -4.62 -20.91
CA LYS A 71 9.76 -4.89 -22.30
C LYS A 71 8.31 -4.50 -22.58
N ALA A 72 7.38 -4.78 -21.67
CA ALA A 72 5.98 -4.38 -21.78
C ALA A 72 5.81 -2.84 -21.84
N LEU A 73 6.72 -2.11 -21.20
CA LEU A 73 6.80 -0.65 -21.25
C LEU A 73 7.56 -0.11 -22.47
N GLY A 74 8.12 -0.96 -23.32
CA GLY A 74 8.99 -0.57 -24.43
C GLY A 74 10.31 0.04 -23.98
N ARG A 75 10.84 -0.38 -22.82
CA ARG A 75 12.04 0.15 -22.16
C ARG A 75 13.03 -0.97 -21.82
N GLU A 76 14.24 -0.58 -21.43
CA GLU A 76 15.21 -1.48 -20.81
C GLU A 76 15.15 -1.33 -19.29
N PRO A 77 15.46 -2.37 -18.50
CA PRO A 77 15.45 -2.30 -17.04
C PRO A 77 16.24 -1.12 -16.46
N ASP A 78 17.39 -0.80 -17.06
CA ASP A 78 18.25 0.29 -16.59
C ASP A 78 17.68 1.68 -16.86
N THR A 79 16.82 1.84 -17.87
CA THR A 79 16.20 3.12 -18.21
C THR A 79 14.96 3.44 -17.38
N LEU A 80 14.48 2.47 -16.57
CA LEU A 80 13.44 2.71 -15.58
C LEU A 80 13.91 3.68 -14.49
N LYS A 81 12.99 4.51 -14.00
CA LYS A 81 13.28 5.46 -12.93
C LYS A 81 13.47 4.71 -11.60
N GLY A 82 14.29 5.27 -10.71
CA GLY A 82 14.58 4.62 -9.42
C GLY A 82 13.34 4.29 -8.59
N TYR A 83 12.30 5.13 -8.63
CA TYR A 83 11.04 4.83 -7.94
C TYR A 83 10.21 3.73 -8.63
N GLU A 84 10.27 3.62 -9.96
CA GLU A 84 9.63 2.54 -10.73
C GLU A 84 10.29 1.21 -10.38
N LYS A 85 11.64 1.19 -10.32
CA LYS A 85 12.43 0.02 -9.90
C LYS A 85 12.05 -0.46 -8.49
N ILE A 86 11.91 0.45 -7.51
CA ILE A 86 11.46 0.07 -6.15
C ILE A 86 10.05 -0.48 -6.16
N LEU A 87 9.14 0.09 -6.95
CA LEU A 87 7.77 -0.41 -7.04
C LEU A 87 7.72 -1.81 -7.66
N LEU A 88 8.51 -2.09 -8.69
CA LEU A 88 8.63 -3.44 -9.24
C LEU A 88 9.19 -4.44 -8.22
N ILE A 89 10.18 -4.03 -7.43
CA ILE A 89 10.70 -4.86 -6.31
C ILE A 89 9.60 -5.17 -5.30
N GLY A 90 8.90 -4.14 -4.81
CA GLY A 90 7.85 -4.30 -3.81
C GLY A 90 6.67 -5.12 -4.35
N TYR A 91 6.29 -4.90 -5.62
CA TYR A 91 5.25 -5.66 -6.29
C TYR A 91 5.64 -7.13 -6.49
N TYR A 92 6.88 -7.40 -6.89
CA TYR A 92 7.40 -8.78 -7.01
C TYR A 92 7.29 -9.51 -5.67
N ILE A 93 7.85 -8.96 -4.59
CA ILE A 93 7.80 -9.59 -3.25
C ILE A 93 6.36 -9.77 -2.77
N TYR A 94 5.50 -8.77 -2.99
CA TYR A 94 4.09 -8.88 -2.62
C TYR A 94 3.38 -10.01 -3.36
N THR A 95 3.64 -10.18 -4.66
CA THR A 95 2.95 -11.17 -5.49
C THR A 95 3.52 -12.58 -5.38
N THR A 96 4.81 -12.73 -5.06
CA THR A 96 5.48 -14.04 -4.97
C THR A 96 5.56 -14.55 -3.53
N GLU A 97 5.77 -13.66 -2.56
CA GLU A 97 6.01 -14.01 -1.14
C GLU A 97 4.88 -13.55 -0.22
N ASN A 98 3.91 -12.75 -0.70
CA ASN A 98 2.79 -12.19 0.08
C ASN A 98 3.22 -11.53 1.40
N ARG A 99 4.30 -10.74 1.35
CA ARG A 99 4.83 -10.02 2.51
C ARG A 99 5.22 -8.58 2.20
N ASP A 100 5.40 -7.82 3.27
CA ASP A 100 6.02 -6.50 3.26
C ASP A 100 7.53 -6.63 2.98
N PHE A 101 8.16 -5.54 2.53
CA PHE A 101 9.56 -5.53 2.09
C PHE A 101 10.41 -4.50 2.84
N THR A 102 11.72 -4.69 2.81
CA THR A 102 12.71 -3.86 3.52
C THR A 102 13.71 -3.21 2.55
N TYR A 103 14.56 -2.31 3.06
CA TYR A 103 15.69 -1.81 2.26
C TYR A 103 16.69 -2.91 1.86
N ASP A 104 16.82 -3.96 2.66
CA ASP A 104 17.71 -5.08 2.36
C ASP A 104 17.17 -5.90 1.19
N ASP A 105 15.85 -6.08 1.10
CA ASP A 105 15.22 -6.70 -0.07
C ASP A 105 15.50 -5.90 -1.34
N ILE A 106 15.44 -4.56 -1.25
CA ILE A 106 15.76 -3.66 -2.36
C ILE A 106 17.22 -3.84 -2.80
N GLU A 107 18.18 -3.80 -1.88
CA GLU A 107 19.60 -3.97 -2.21
C GLU A 107 19.92 -5.38 -2.72
N ARG A 108 19.29 -6.42 -2.16
CA ARG A 108 19.44 -7.81 -2.61
C ARG A 108 18.99 -7.96 -4.06
N LEU A 109 17.75 -7.56 -4.37
CA LEU A 109 17.16 -7.73 -5.71
C LEU A 109 17.80 -6.81 -6.75
N LYS A 110 18.21 -5.61 -6.35
CA LYS A 110 19.04 -4.71 -7.19
C LYS A 110 20.36 -5.38 -7.56
N THR A 111 21.05 -5.99 -6.59
CA THR A 111 22.33 -6.67 -6.82
C THR A 111 22.16 -7.91 -7.69
N GLU A 112 21.12 -8.72 -7.41
CA GLU A 112 20.77 -9.91 -8.19
C GLU A 112 20.53 -9.57 -9.66
N ALA A 113 19.73 -8.54 -9.94
CA ALA A 113 19.41 -8.09 -11.29
C ALA A 113 20.47 -7.15 -11.91
N ARG A 114 21.56 -6.84 -11.20
CA ARG A 114 22.60 -5.87 -11.61
C ARG A 114 22.04 -4.51 -12.03
N LEU A 115 21.00 -4.06 -11.34
CA LEU A 115 20.29 -2.81 -11.65
C LEU A 115 21.13 -1.57 -11.36
N SER A 116 21.32 -0.73 -12.38
CA SER A 116 21.90 0.60 -12.22
C SER A 116 20.85 1.63 -11.77
N GLY A 117 21.29 2.83 -11.35
CA GLY A 117 20.38 3.96 -11.10
C GLY A 117 19.49 3.84 -9.86
N LEU A 118 19.84 2.93 -8.93
CA LEU A 118 19.19 2.78 -7.63
C LEU A 118 20.18 3.04 -6.48
N GLU A 119 20.94 4.12 -6.59
CA GLU A 119 22.00 4.48 -5.62
C GLU A 119 21.45 5.06 -4.32
N ASN A 120 20.29 5.72 -4.36
CA ASN A 120 19.64 6.31 -3.19
C ASN A 120 18.18 5.84 -3.02
N PRO A 121 17.95 4.59 -2.58
CA PRO A 121 16.60 4.06 -2.35
C PRO A 121 15.77 4.91 -1.38
N ARG A 122 16.41 5.57 -0.40
CA ARG A 122 15.73 6.39 0.60
C ARG A 122 15.04 7.60 -0.02
N GLN A 123 15.69 8.26 -0.98
CA GLN A 123 15.10 9.39 -1.70
C GLN A 123 13.84 8.99 -2.45
N TYR A 124 13.90 7.88 -3.18
CA TYR A 124 12.76 7.37 -3.94
C TYR A 124 11.63 6.89 -3.02
N MET A 125 11.97 6.23 -1.91
CA MET A 125 10.98 5.78 -0.93
C MET A 125 10.14 6.95 -0.37
N GLY A 126 10.76 8.08 -0.05
CA GLY A 126 10.04 9.27 0.39
C GLY A 126 9.03 9.80 -0.65
N VAL A 127 9.33 9.67 -1.94
CA VAL A 127 8.38 10.00 -3.03
C VAL A 127 7.23 9.01 -3.06
N LEU A 128 7.51 7.71 -2.97
CA LEU A 128 6.50 6.65 -2.99
C LEU A 128 5.52 6.76 -1.82
N ILE A 129 6.03 7.08 -0.62
CA ILE A 129 5.20 7.30 0.57
C ILE A 129 4.30 8.53 0.38
N ARG A 130 4.85 9.68 -0.04
CA ARG A 130 4.05 10.90 -0.27
C ARG A 130 2.97 10.73 -1.32
N ARG A 131 3.21 9.88 -2.32
CA ARG A 131 2.21 9.57 -3.37
C ARG A 131 1.19 8.51 -2.95
N GLY A 132 1.35 7.90 -1.78
CA GLY A 132 0.46 6.86 -1.28
C GLY A 132 0.59 5.54 -2.04
N TYR A 133 1.75 5.25 -2.63
CA TYR A 133 2.01 3.97 -3.28
C TYR A 133 2.54 2.92 -2.29
N VAL A 134 3.22 3.37 -1.24
CA VAL A 134 3.84 2.53 -0.21
C VAL A 134 3.61 3.19 1.16
N SER A 135 3.52 2.40 2.23
CA SER A 135 3.50 2.88 3.62
C SER A 135 4.61 2.25 4.45
N GLU A 136 5.15 2.98 5.43
CA GLU A 136 6.03 2.42 6.47
C GLU A 136 5.16 1.77 7.56
N THR A 137 5.22 0.45 7.70
CA THR A 137 4.33 -0.32 8.61
C THR A 137 4.96 -0.63 9.96
N GLY A 138 6.26 -0.37 10.11
CA GLY A 138 6.97 -0.52 11.38
C GLY A 138 8.46 -0.80 11.20
N VAL A 139 9.03 -1.42 12.23
CA VAL A 139 10.43 -1.82 12.29
C VAL A 139 10.52 -3.28 12.68
N GLU A 140 11.19 -4.08 11.85
CA GLU A 140 11.46 -5.50 12.10
C GLU A 140 12.97 -5.74 12.06
N GLY A 141 13.53 -6.37 13.08
CA GLY A 141 14.99 -6.58 13.18
C GLY A 141 15.81 -5.29 13.09
N GLY A 142 15.26 -4.16 13.55
CA GLY A 142 15.91 -2.84 13.47
C GLY A 142 15.84 -2.17 12.09
N LYS A 143 15.11 -2.76 11.13
CA LYS A 143 14.97 -2.26 9.75
C LYS A 143 13.55 -1.81 9.50
N LYS A 144 13.40 -0.72 8.75
CA LYS A 144 12.10 -0.22 8.32
C LYS A 144 11.44 -1.22 7.38
N VAL A 145 10.15 -1.46 7.61
CA VAL A 145 9.30 -2.35 6.82
C VAL A 145 8.30 -1.52 6.03
N PHE A 146 8.13 -1.87 4.77
CA PHE A 146 7.32 -1.15 3.81
C PHE A 146 6.26 -2.05 3.19
N ARG A 147 5.03 -1.54 3.12
CA ARG A 147 3.88 -2.22 2.52
C ARG A 147 3.47 -1.55 1.22
N MET A 148 3.25 -2.34 0.17
CA MET A 148 2.59 -1.87 -1.04
C MET A 148 1.13 -1.51 -0.74
N LEU A 149 0.75 -0.28 -1.07
CA LEU A 149 -0.64 0.15 -0.99
C LEU A 149 -1.35 -0.15 -2.31
N ARG A 150 -2.67 -0.27 -2.27
CA ARG A 150 -3.50 -0.54 -3.46
C ARG A 150 -3.18 0.39 -4.63
N ARG A 151 -3.01 1.69 -4.37
CA ARG A 151 -2.65 2.67 -5.40
C ARG A 151 -1.29 2.34 -6.04
N GLY A 152 -0.34 1.86 -5.26
CA GLY A 152 0.97 1.42 -5.76
C GLY A 152 0.87 0.19 -6.63
N LEU A 153 0.07 -0.81 -6.23
CA LEU A 153 -0.21 -2.00 -7.03
C LEU A 153 -0.83 -1.62 -8.39
N GLN A 154 -1.90 -0.83 -8.36
CA GLN A 154 -2.59 -0.36 -9.57
C GLN A 154 -1.68 0.46 -10.48
N TYR A 155 -0.77 1.25 -9.91
CA TYR A 155 0.18 2.05 -10.67
C TYR A 155 1.23 1.17 -11.39
N VAL A 156 1.64 0.05 -10.80
CA VAL A 156 2.49 -0.94 -11.48
C VAL A 156 1.69 -1.65 -12.58
N GLU A 157 0.51 -2.17 -12.25
CA GLU A 157 -0.37 -2.90 -13.19
C GLU A 157 -0.81 -2.05 -14.40
N SER A 158 -0.91 -0.73 -14.25
CA SER A 158 -1.25 0.18 -15.34
C SER A 158 -0.07 0.44 -16.30
N GLY A 159 1.13 -0.05 -15.99
CA GLY A 159 2.37 0.28 -16.68
C GLY A 159 2.85 1.69 -16.35
N PHE A 160 2.78 2.09 -15.08
CA PHE A 160 3.19 3.40 -14.58
C PHE A 160 2.44 4.60 -15.18
N ARG A 161 1.20 4.36 -15.65
CA ARG A 161 0.27 5.41 -16.04
C ARG A 161 -0.52 5.86 -14.81
N GLU A 162 -0.55 7.17 -14.55
CA GLU A 162 -1.42 7.71 -13.49
C GLU A 162 -2.86 7.32 -13.83
N THR A 163 -3.45 6.47 -13.00
CA THR A 163 -4.88 6.22 -13.04
C THR A 163 -5.55 7.44 -12.43
N GLU A 164 -6.24 8.22 -13.26
CA GLU A 164 -7.13 9.28 -12.79
C GLU A 164 -8.14 8.65 -11.81
N ALA A 165 -8.13 9.15 -10.57
CA ALA A 165 -9.01 8.71 -9.50
C ALA A 165 -10.21 9.64 -9.37
#